data_AF-A0A966GZV1-F1
#
_entry.id   AF-A0A966GZV1-F1
#
_cell.length_a   1.000
_cell.length_b   1.000
_cell.length_c   1.000
_cell.angle_alpha   90.00
_cell.angle_beta   90.00
_cell.angle_gamma   90.00
#
_symmetry.space_group_name_H-M   'P 1'
#
loop_
_entity.id
_entity.type
_entity.pdbx_description
1 polymer ?
#
loop_
_entity_poly.entity_id
_entity_poly.type
_entity_poly.pdbx_seq_one_letter_code
_entity_poly.pdbx_strand_id
1 'polypeptide(L)'
;MTKSIIERVQEQLGYPPLHKVDPNTQELPATETSDENARFAQAAIPSVLAGIFQQSRTEAGAVALLQQPATASWTNLLFGTQRRRVMDAITQYAGRPAAGIENELDIIAQAAMSVLRPGADMDHPGLVLRETLNAQRHTILVYLPAALHMGEMLRDESLDDRTNKMEGPVSNLMHSIENKLSGGGS
;
A
#
# COMPACT_ATOMS: atom_id res chain seq x y z
N MET A 1 18.84 -11.02 -3.83
CA MET A 1 17.79 -10.37 -3.00
C MET A 1 16.44 -10.80 -3.54
N THR A 2 15.50 -11.18 -2.68
CA THR A 2 14.14 -11.53 -3.10
C THR A 2 13.37 -10.26 -3.41
N LYS A 3 12.86 -10.10 -4.64
CA LYS A 3 12.06 -8.93 -5.03
C LYS A 3 10.74 -8.89 -4.25
N SER A 4 10.36 -7.71 -3.80
CA SER A 4 9.07 -7.45 -3.16
C SER A 4 7.90 -7.65 -4.13
N ILE A 5 6.68 -7.80 -3.60
CA ILE A 5 5.47 -7.85 -4.42
C ILE A 5 5.30 -6.60 -5.29
N ILE A 6 5.64 -5.43 -4.75
CA ILE A 6 5.58 -4.15 -5.46
C ILE A 6 6.47 -4.20 -6.71
N GLU A 7 7.75 -4.53 -6.55
CA GLU A 7 8.71 -4.61 -7.65
C GLU A 7 8.28 -5.65 -8.71
N ARG A 8 7.79 -6.81 -8.28
CA ARG A 8 7.34 -7.87 -9.20
C ARG A 8 6.14 -7.43 -10.05
N VAL A 9 5.16 -6.74 -9.44
CA VAL A 9 3.98 -6.23 -10.16
C VAL A 9 4.37 -5.12 -11.13
N GLN A 10 5.26 -4.22 -10.72
CA GLN A 10 5.76 -3.14 -11.58
C GLN A 10 6.46 -3.69 -12.82
N GLU A 11 7.40 -4.62 -12.63
CA GLU A 11 8.16 -5.24 -13.72
C GLU A 11 7.24 -5.98 -14.68
N GLN A 12 6.25 -6.70 -14.16
CA GLN A 12 5.29 -7.43 -14.97
C GLN A 12 4.41 -6.51 -15.83
N LEU A 13 4.10 -5.31 -15.34
CA LEU A 13 3.25 -4.34 -16.03
C LEU A 13 4.03 -3.25 -16.79
N GLY A 14 5.36 -3.22 -16.66
CA GLY A 14 6.21 -2.22 -17.30
C GLY A 14 6.14 -0.83 -16.68
N TYR A 15 5.75 -0.71 -15.40
CA TYR A 15 5.73 0.57 -14.70
C TYR A 15 7.12 0.98 -14.20
N PRO A 16 7.40 2.30 -14.10
CA PRO A 16 8.63 2.78 -13.49
C PRO A 16 8.71 2.37 -12.00
N PRO A 17 9.93 2.34 -11.41
CA PRO A 17 10.12 2.15 -9.98
C PRO A 17 9.25 3.09 -9.14
N LEU A 18 8.77 2.59 -8.00
CA LEU A 18 7.90 3.29 -7.09
C LEU A 18 8.80 3.86 -5.99
N HIS A 19 8.40 5.00 -5.44
CA HIS A 19 9.14 5.67 -4.38
C HIS A 19 8.50 5.37 -3.04
N LYS A 20 9.33 5.03 -2.05
CA LYS A 20 8.84 4.93 -0.68
C LYS A 20 8.39 6.32 -0.24
N VAL A 21 7.21 6.37 0.38
CA VAL A 21 6.66 7.58 0.98
C VAL A 21 7.45 7.86 2.25
N ASP A 22 7.93 9.09 2.40
CA ASP A 22 8.62 9.51 3.62
C ASP A 22 7.61 9.46 4.80
N PRO A 23 7.93 8.76 5.91
CA PRO A 23 7.01 8.65 7.03
C PRO A 23 6.78 9.97 7.78
N ASN A 24 7.71 10.92 7.68
CA ASN A 24 7.68 12.21 8.38
C ASN A 24 6.96 13.28 7.57
N THR A 25 7.18 13.33 6.25
CA THR A 25 6.52 14.32 5.39
C THR A 25 5.23 13.77 4.78
N GLN A 26 5.09 12.45 4.69
CA GLN A 26 4.01 11.75 3.96
C GLN A 26 3.84 12.18 2.50
N GLU A 27 4.80 12.93 1.98
CA GLU A 27 4.86 13.42 0.62
C GLU A 27 5.81 12.54 -0.20
N LEU A 28 5.54 12.45 -1.50
CA LEU A 28 6.59 12.03 -2.43
C LEU A 28 7.64 13.15 -2.48
N PRO A 29 8.94 12.84 -2.65
CA PRO A 29 9.93 13.87 -2.92
C PRO A 29 9.46 14.76 -4.08
N ALA A 30 9.38 16.07 -3.81
CA ALA A 30 8.74 17.09 -4.64
C ALA A 30 9.34 17.28 -6.05
N THR A 31 10.32 16.46 -6.44
CA THR A 31 11.19 16.68 -7.60
C THR A 31 10.99 15.71 -8.77
N GLU A 32 10.21 14.62 -8.68
CA GLU A 32 10.39 13.51 -9.66
C GLU A 32 9.15 12.90 -10.35
N THR A 33 7.94 13.49 -10.30
CA THR A 33 6.80 12.89 -11.04
C THR A 33 5.96 13.89 -11.82
N SER A 34 6.58 14.57 -12.79
CA SER A 34 5.83 15.22 -13.89
C SER A 34 5.06 14.19 -14.73
N ASP A 35 5.47 12.93 -14.68
CA ASP A 35 4.85 11.83 -15.40
C ASP A 35 3.59 11.32 -14.69
N GLU A 36 2.45 11.52 -15.34
CA GLU A 36 1.13 11.03 -14.91
C GLU A 36 1.11 9.51 -14.73
N ASN A 37 1.84 8.75 -15.55
CA ASN A 37 1.91 7.29 -15.43
C ASN A 37 2.68 6.85 -14.18
N ALA A 38 3.75 7.56 -13.83
CA ALA A 38 4.48 7.30 -12.59
C ALA A 38 3.62 7.57 -11.35
N ARG A 39 2.90 8.71 -11.34
CA ARG A 39 1.97 9.03 -10.24
C ARG A 39 0.81 8.04 -10.17
N PHE A 40 0.29 7.62 -11.32
CA PHE A 40 -0.73 6.58 -11.39
C PHE A 40 -0.25 5.28 -10.79
N ALA A 41 0.92 4.76 -11.22
CA ALA A 41 1.48 3.53 -10.68
C ALA A 41 1.70 3.62 -9.16
N GLN A 42 2.23 4.76 -8.69
CA GLN A 42 2.45 5.04 -7.28
C GLN A 42 1.17 4.97 -6.45
N ALA A 43 0.04 5.44 -6.98
CA ALA A 43 -1.23 5.35 -6.27
C ALA A 43 -1.91 4.00 -6.45
N ALA A 44 -1.99 3.50 -7.68
CA ALA A 44 -2.79 2.35 -8.05
C ALA A 44 -2.25 1.03 -7.51
N ILE A 45 -0.95 0.76 -7.68
CA ILE A 45 -0.34 -0.52 -7.30
C ILE A 45 -0.47 -0.78 -5.79
N PRO A 46 -0.02 0.10 -4.89
CA PRO A 46 -0.16 -0.14 -3.46
C PRO A 46 -1.62 -0.11 -3.00
N SER A 47 -2.51 0.67 -3.64
CA SER A 47 -3.94 0.67 -3.29
C SER A 47 -4.63 -0.65 -3.62
N VAL A 48 -4.33 -1.23 -4.78
CA VAL A 48 -4.84 -2.56 -5.17
C VAL A 48 -4.29 -3.63 -4.23
N LEU A 49 -2.99 -3.59 -3.92
CA LEU A 49 -2.37 -4.53 -2.98
C LEU A 49 -2.94 -4.38 -1.56
N ALA A 50 -3.25 -3.16 -1.11
CA ALA A 50 -3.94 -2.91 0.15
C ALA A 50 -5.35 -3.49 0.16
N GLY A 51 -6.10 -3.35 -0.95
CA GLY A 51 -7.40 -4.00 -1.12
C GLY A 51 -7.31 -5.53 -1.07
N ILE A 52 -6.34 -6.12 -1.76
CA ILE A 52 -6.08 -7.57 -1.75
C ILE A 52 -5.73 -8.02 -0.32
N PHE A 53 -4.84 -7.30 0.36
CA PHE A 53 -4.49 -7.55 1.75
C PHE A 53 -5.73 -7.54 2.64
N GLN A 54 -6.56 -6.49 2.54
CA GLN A 54 -7.78 -6.33 3.33
C GLN A 54 -8.74 -7.51 3.12
N GLN A 55 -8.95 -7.92 1.86
CA GLN A 55 -9.81 -9.05 1.53
C GLN A 55 -9.24 -10.38 2.05
N SER A 56 -7.91 -10.54 2.09
CA SER A 56 -7.24 -11.76 2.55
C SER A 56 -7.18 -11.96 4.07
N ARG A 57 -7.62 -10.97 4.88
CA ARG A 57 -7.51 -11.02 6.35
C ARG A 57 -8.17 -12.24 6.99
N THR A 58 -9.17 -12.78 6.32
CA THR A 58 -9.81 -14.06 6.69
C THR A 58 -9.43 -15.14 5.67
N GLU A 59 -9.36 -16.39 6.12
CA GLU A 59 -9.10 -17.52 5.22
C GLU A 59 -10.16 -17.61 4.12
N ALA A 60 -11.44 -17.42 4.46
CA ALA A 60 -12.53 -17.37 3.49
C ALA A 60 -12.33 -16.28 2.42
N GLY A 61 -11.90 -15.09 2.84
CA GLY A 61 -11.58 -13.99 1.92
C GLY A 61 -10.37 -14.28 1.04
N ALA A 62 -9.33 -14.92 1.58
CA ALA A 62 -8.17 -15.38 0.80
C ALA A 62 -8.56 -16.45 -0.23
N VAL A 63 -9.40 -17.42 0.15
CA VAL A 63 -9.93 -18.42 -0.79
C VAL A 63 -10.79 -17.76 -1.88
N ALA A 64 -11.62 -16.77 -1.53
CA ALA A 64 -12.42 -16.03 -2.49
C ALA A 64 -11.57 -15.30 -3.54
N LEU A 65 -10.42 -14.73 -3.14
CA LEU A 65 -9.44 -14.14 -4.08
C LEU A 65 -8.86 -15.20 -5.03
N LEU A 66 -8.54 -16.40 -4.53
CA LEU A 66 -7.96 -17.46 -5.35
C LEU A 66 -8.95 -18.05 -6.36
N GLN A 67 -10.24 -18.02 -6.05
CA GLN A 67 -11.31 -18.56 -6.90
C GLN A 67 -11.79 -17.58 -7.98
N GLN A 68 -11.28 -16.34 -8.01
CA GLN A 68 -11.70 -15.37 -9.03
C GLN A 68 -11.28 -15.81 -10.43
N PRO A 69 -12.19 -15.74 -11.42
CA PRO A 69 -11.85 -15.96 -12.81
C PRO A 69 -10.97 -14.81 -13.35
N ALA A 70 -10.30 -15.05 -14.47
CA ALA A 70 -9.49 -14.04 -15.14
C ALA A 70 -10.26 -12.78 -15.56
N THR A 71 -11.59 -12.89 -15.72
CA THR A 71 -12.49 -11.79 -16.12
C THR A 71 -13.22 -11.16 -14.93
N ALA A 72 -12.79 -11.44 -13.69
CA ALA A 72 -13.42 -10.87 -12.50
C ALA A 72 -13.27 -9.35 -12.48
N SER A 73 -14.33 -8.65 -12.03
CA SER A 73 -14.22 -7.25 -11.64
C SER A 73 -13.55 -7.19 -10.27
N TRP A 74 -12.22 -7.08 -10.29
CA TRP A 74 -11.40 -7.06 -9.07
C TRP A 74 -11.71 -5.83 -8.23
N THR A 75 -11.84 -4.67 -8.85
CA THR A 75 -12.20 -3.42 -8.18
C THR A 75 -13.51 -3.52 -7.40
N ASN A 76 -14.53 -4.22 -7.92
CA ASN A 76 -15.76 -4.48 -7.17
C ASN A 76 -15.53 -5.43 -5.97
N LEU A 77 -14.73 -6.48 -6.16
CA LEU A 77 -14.38 -7.41 -5.08
C LEU A 77 -13.58 -6.73 -3.96
N LEU A 78 -12.58 -5.92 -4.33
CA LEU A 78 -11.62 -5.33 -3.40
C LEU A 78 -12.18 -4.09 -2.68
N PHE A 79 -12.97 -3.27 -3.37
CA PHE A 79 -13.38 -1.96 -2.85
C PHE A 79 -14.90 -1.85 -2.63
N GLY A 80 -15.70 -2.76 -3.19
CA GLY A 80 -17.16 -2.80 -3.00
C GLY A 80 -17.82 -1.43 -3.17
N THR A 81 -18.55 -0.99 -2.15
CA THR A 81 -19.25 0.30 -2.16
C THR A 81 -18.32 1.52 -2.22
N GLN A 82 -17.05 1.36 -1.85
CA GLN A 82 -16.05 2.43 -1.84
C GLN A 82 -15.26 2.53 -3.15
N ARG A 83 -15.50 1.62 -4.10
CA ARG A 83 -14.84 1.56 -5.42
C ARG A 83 -14.74 2.92 -6.10
N ARG A 84 -15.85 3.69 -6.13
CA ARG A 84 -15.86 5.02 -6.75
C ARG A 84 -14.90 5.99 -6.05
N ARG A 85 -14.95 6.07 -4.72
CA ARG A 85 -14.06 6.96 -3.95
C ARG A 85 -12.58 6.59 -4.15
N VAL A 86 -12.27 5.29 -4.19
CA VAL A 86 -10.89 4.82 -4.45
C VAL A 86 -10.42 5.24 -5.83
N MET A 87 -11.25 5.04 -6.87
CA MET A 87 -10.90 5.47 -8.24
C MET A 87 -10.72 7.00 -8.30
N ASP A 88 -11.63 7.76 -7.68
CA ASP A 88 -11.55 9.22 -7.66
C ASP A 88 -10.25 9.68 -6.98
N ALA A 89 -9.89 9.11 -5.83
CA ALA A 89 -8.64 9.42 -5.13
C ALA A 89 -7.40 9.13 -5.98
N ILE A 90 -7.37 7.97 -6.66
CA ILE A 90 -6.24 7.60 -7.54
C ILE A 90 -6.16 8.54 -8.75
N THR A 91 -7.28 8.87 -9.40
CA THR A 91 -7.30 9.80 -10.55
C THR A 91 -6.84 11.20 -10.16
N GLN A 92 -7.32 11.70 -9.02
CA GLN A 92 -6.95 13.01 -8.49
C GLN A 92 -5.46 13.05 -8.14
N TYR A 93 -4.94 12.01 -7.51
CA TYR A 93 -3.52 11.90 -7.19
C TYR A 93 -2.64 11.84 -8.44
N ALA A 94 -3.05 11.06 -9.43
CA ALA A 94 -2.32 10.90 -10.68
C ALA A 94 -2.41 12.14 -11.60
N GLY A 95 -3.47 12.94 -11.44
CA GLY A 95 -3.77 14.07 -12.32
C GLY A 95 -4.34 13.64 -13.66
N ARG A 96 -4.99 12.47 -13.76
CA ARG A 96 -5.52 11.91 -15.02
C ARG A 96 -7.03 11.66 -14.96
N PRO A 97 -7.74 11.61 -16.12
CA PRO A 97 -9.16 11.30 -16.15
C PRO A 97 -9.51 9.89 -15.64
N ALA A 98 -10.74 9.71 -15.15
CA ALA A 98 -11.26 8.42 -14.69
C ALA A 98 -11.59 7.42 -15.81
N ALA A 99 -11.54 7.84 -17.08
CA ALA A 99 -11.84 6.96 -18.20
C ALA A 99 -10.84 5.79 -18.24
N GLY A 100 -11.37 4.56 -18.23
CA GLY A 100 -10.55 3.33 -18.31
C GLY A 100 -9.85 2.92 -17.01
N ILE A 101 -9.93 3.71 -15.93
CA ILE A 101 -9.17 3.42 -14.70
C ILE A 101 -9.59 2.10 -14.06
N GLU A 102 -10.88 1.76 -14.09
CA GLU A 102 -11.37 0.50 -13.52
C GLU A 102 -10.69 -0.71 -14.16
N ASN A 103 -10.57 -0.71 -15.49
CA ASN A 103 -9.92 -1.78 -16.23
C ASN A 103 -8.42 -1.87 -15.91
N GLU A 104 -7.74 -0.73 -15.74
CA GLU A 104 -6.32 -0.73 -15.36
C GLU A 104 -6.11 -1.23 -13.92
N LEU A 105 -6.99 -0.88 -12.98
CA LEU A 105 -6.93 -1.41 -11.63
C LEU A 105 -7.22 -2.92 -11.60
N ASP A 106 -8.13 -3.41 -12.44
CA ASP A 106 -8.41 -4.83 -12.60
C ASP A 106 -7.20 -5.58 -13.18
N ILE A 107 -6.50 -4.99 -14.16
CA ILE A 107 -5.24 -5.53 -14.71
C ILE A 107 -4.15 -5.58 -13.63
N ILE A 108 -4.01 -4.53 -12.82
CA ILE A 108 -3.07 -4.50 -11.70
C ILE A 108 -3.39 -5.59 -10.68
N ALA A 109 -4.67 -5.77 -10.35
CA ALA A 109 -5.11 -6.81 -9.42
C ALA A 109 -4.83 -8.22 -9.96
N GLN A 110 -5.08 -8.44 -11.25
CA GLN A 110 -4.77 -9.70 -11.91
C GLN A 110 -3.26 -9.99 -11.90
N ALA A 111 -2.43 -8.99 -12.22
CA ALA A 111 -0.97 -9.13 -12.15
C ALA A 111 -0.52 -9.44 -10.72
N ALA A 112 -0.98 -8.69 -9.72
CA ALA A 112 -0.70 -8.95 -8.31
C ALA A 112 -1.08 -10.37 -7.89
N MET A 113 -2.26 -10.83 -8.27
CA MET A 113 -2.69 -12.19 -7.96
C MET A 113 -1.89 -13.26 -8.72
N SER A 114 -1.41 -12.99 -9.93
CA SER A 114 -0.51 -13.91 -10.62
C SER A 114 0.85 -14.06 -9.91
N VAL A 115 1.29 -13.01 -9.22
CA VAL A 115 2.53 -13.00 -8.44
C VAL A 115 2.35 -13.67 -7.07
N LEU A 116 1.18 -13.49 -6.45
CA LEU A 116 0.85 -13.94 -5.09
C LEU A 116 0.25 -15.35 -5.02
N ARG A 117 -0.32 -15.85 -6.13
CA ARG A 117 -1.03 -17.14 -6.14
C ARG A 117 -0.08 -18.26 -5.69
N PRO A 118 -0.43 -19.00 -4.62
CA PRO A 118 0.33 -20.17 -4.18
C PRO A 118 0.36 -21.25 -5.26
N GLY A 119 1.34 -22.16 -5.17
CA GLY A 119 1.40 -23.35 -6.02
C GLY A 119 0.13 -24.20 -5.89
N ALA A 120 -0.30 -24.82 -6.99
CA ALA A 120 -1.52 -25.64 -7.02
C ALA A 120 -1.44 -26.90 -6.15
N ASP A 121 -0.22 -27.29 -5.76
CA ASP A 121 0.15 -28.43 -4.93
C ASP A 121 0.26 -28.08 -3.43
N MET A 122 0.11 -26.81 -3.06
CA MET A 122 0.21 -26.39 -1.66
C MET A 122 -1.06 -26.72 -0.86
N ASP A 123 -0.86 -27.31 0.32
CA ASP A 123 -1.92 -27.46 1.31
C ASP A 123 -2.37 -26.08 1.84
N HIS A 124 -3.67 -25.92 2.05
CA HIS A 124 -4.29 -24.69 2.57
C HIS A 124 -3.87 -23.40 1.83
N PRO A 125 -4.11 -23.29 0.51
CA PRO A 125 -3.61 -22.17 -0.29
C PRO A 125 -4.17 -20.80 0.16
N GLY A 126 -5.36 -20.76 0.75
CA GLY A 126 -5.89 -19.54 1.38
C GLY A 126 -5.05 -19.04 2.55
N LEU A 127 -4.57 -19.95 3.41
CA LEU A 127 -3.69 -19.63 4.53
C LEU A 127 -2.33 -19.13 4.03
N VAL A 128 -1.74 -19.81 3.05
CA VAL A 128 -0.46 -19.42 2.44
C VAL A 128 -0.53 -18.03 1.83
N LEU A 129 -1.61 -17.72 1.09
CA LEU A 129 -1.82 -16.39 0.52
C LEU A 129 -1.90 -15.33 1.61
N ARG A 130 -2.69 -15.57 2.66
CA ARG A 130 -2.85 -14.65 3.78
C ARG A 130 -1.52 -14.38 4.50
N GLU A 131 -0.73 -15.42 4.79
CA GLU A 131 0.57 -15.29 5.44
C GLU A 131 1.57 -14.53 4.57
N THR A 132 1.58 -14.79 3.26
CA THR A 132 2.40 -14.08 2.29
C THR A 132 2.05 -12.58 2.27
N LEU A 133 0.76 -12.24 2.21
CA LEU A 133 0.29 -10.86 2.23
C LEU A 133 0.60 -10.16 3.57
N ASN A 134 0.45 -10.85 4.70
CA ASN A 134 0.85 -10.34 6.01
C ASN A 134 2.35 -10.00 6.05
N ALA A 135 3.20 -10.88 5.52
CA ALA A 135 4.65 -10.65 5.45
C ALA A 135 5.02 -9.47 4.53
N GLN A 136 4.22 -9.19 3.51
CA GLN A 136 4.40 -8.06 2.59
C GLN A 136 3.70 -6.77 3.04
N ARG A 137 2.90 -6.79 4.13
CA ARG A 137 2.10 -5.64 4.59
C ARG A 137 2.94 -4.38 4.73
N HIS A 138 4.04 -4.45 5.47
CA HIS A 138 4.91 -3.28 5.67
C HIS A 138 5.46 -2.75 4.33
N THR A 139 5.85 -3.65 3.43
CA THR A 139 6.33 -3.29 2.10
C THR A 139 5.27 -2.59 1.26
N ILE A 140 4.04 -3.11 1.23
CA ILE A 140 2.91 -2.46 0.53
C ILE A 140 2.67 -1.07 1.10
N LEU A 141 2.65 -0.98 2.44
CA LEU A 141 2.41 0.25 3.14
C LEU A 141 3.47 1.28 2.75
N VAL A 142 4.79 1.03 2.83
CA VAL A 142 5.84 2.03 2.52
C VAL A 142 5.72 2.72 1.17
N TYR A 143 4.98 2.18 0.21
CA TYR A 143 4.71 2.83 -1.08
C TYR A 143 3.33 3.49 -1.20
N LEU A 144 2.40 3.23 -0.27
CA LEU A 144 1.05 3.77 -0.30
C LEU A 144 1.01 5.26 0.10
N PRO A 145 0.61 6.18 -0.80
CA PRO A 145 0.50 7.60 -0.47
C PRO A 145 -0.59 7.87 0.57
N ALA A 146 -0.27 8.61 1.64
CA ALA A 146 -1.22 8.94 2.69
C ALA A 146 -2.39 9.81 2.18
N ALA A 147 -2.12 10.66 1.18
CA ALA A 147 -3.12 11.49 0.51
C ALA A 147 -4.27 10.70 -0.14
N LEU A 148 -4.13 9.39 -0.31
CA LEU A 148 -5.20 8.53 -0.81
C LEU A 148 -6.23 8.17 0.27
N HIS A 149 -5.94 8.31 1.57
CA HIS A 149 -6.89 7.95 2.65
C HIS A 149 -7.46 6.52 2.52
N MET A 150 -6.60 5.56 2.18
CA MET A 150 -7.03 4.20 1.86
C MET A 150 -7.48 3.41 3.09
N GLY A 151 -6.92 3.67 4.27
CA GLY A 151 -7.37 3.07 5.52
C GLY A 151 -8.80 3.45 5.87
N GLU A 152 -9.19 4.73 5.71
CA GLU A 152 -10.59 5.15 5.84
C GLU A 152 -11.49 4.37 4.85
N MET A 153 -11.10 4.32 3.58
CA MET A 153 -11.90 3.67 2.54
C MET A 153 -12.01 2.16 2.71
N LEU A 154 -10.95 1.50 3.19
CA LEU A 154 -10.96 0.06 3.45
C LEU A 154 -11.47 -0.29 4.86
N ARG A 155 -11.83 0.71 5.67
CA ARG A 155 -12.20 0.56 7.09
C ARG A 155 -11.13 -0.17 7.91
N ASP A 156 -9.88 0.16 7.61
CA ASP A 156 -8.69 -0.33 8.29
C ASP A 156 -7.72 0.83 8.52
N GLU A 157 -7.93 1.57 9.62
CA GLU A 157 -7.10 2.70 10.01
C GLU A 157 -5.63 2.32 10.18
N SER A 158 -5.31 1.04 10.40
CA SER A 158 -3.91 0.58 10.48
C SER A 158 -3.14 0.73 9.16
N LEU A 159 -3.85 0.91 8.04
CA LEU A 159 -3.26 1.20 6.74
C LEU A 159 -2.83 2.67 6.62
N ASP A 160 -3.52 3.59 7.30
CA ASP A 160 -3.23 5.03 7.31
C ASP A 160 -2.38 5.44 8.54
N ASP A 161 -2.34 4.61 9.58
CA ASP A 161 -1.53 4.79 10.80
C ASP A 161 -0.04 4.52 10.54
N ARG A 162 0.56 5.38 9.73
CA ARG A 162 1.95 5.30 9.27
C ARG A 162 2.84 6.32 9.97
N THR A 163 2.27 7.15 10.86
CA THR A 163 2.93 8.34 11.41
C THR A 163 3.49 8.21 12.82
N ASN A 164 3.24 7.17 13.61
CA ASN A 164 3.88 7.04 14.93
C ASN A 164 3.70 5.64 15.52
N LYS A 165 4.77 4.82 15.63
CA LYS A 165 5.02 3.81 16.72
C LYS A 165 6.00 2.67 16.41
N MET A 166 6.68 2.63 15.27
CA MET A 166 7.75 1.63 15.01
C MET A 166 9.16 2.20 14.77
N GLU A 167 9.34 3.49 15.06
CA GLU A 167 10.57 3.95 15.70
C GLU A 167 10.13 4.34 17.12
N GLY A 168 10.41 3.49 18.10
CA GLY A 168 10.51 4.01 19.47
C GLY A 168 11.54 5.14 19.48
N PRO A 169 11.57 6.01 20.51
CA PRO A 169 12.70 6.90 20.68
C PRO A 169 13.95 6.01 20.79
N VAL A 170 14.69 5.85 19.69
CA VAL A 170 16.12 5.58 19.80
C VAL A 170 16.63 6.88 20.40
N SER A 171 16.77 6.84 21.72
CA SER A 171 17.38 7.87 22.54
C SER A 171 18.74 8.23 21.95
N ASN A 172 18.77 9.10 20.95
CA ASN A 172 19.94 9.90 20.68
C ASN A 172 19.92 11.02 21.71
N LEU A 173 20.51 10.69 22.85
CA LEU A 173 21.58 11.47 23.46
C LEU A 173 21.55 13.00 23.16
N MET A 174 21.33 13.73 24.25
CA MET A 174 22.11 14.92 24.66
C MET A 174 21.82 16.27 23.96
N HIS A 175 21.16 17.20 24.67
CA HIS A 175 21.77 18.39 25.30
C HIS A 175 20.67 19.37 25.76
N SER A 176 20.41 19.43 27.06
CA SER A 176 20.03 20.68 27.70
C SER A 176 21.03 20.91 28.80
N ILE A 177 22.08 21.65 28.44
CA ILE A 177 22.82 22.47 29.38
C ILE A 177 21.79 23.45 29.95
N GLU A 178 21.21 23.13 31.10
CA GLU A 178 20.57 24.15 31.91
C GLU A 178 21.62 24.81 32.78
N ASN A 179 22.15 25.89 32.23
CA ASN A 179 22.88 26.90 32.96
C ASN A 179 21.85 27.69 33.79
N LYS A 180 21.61 27.29 35.05
CA LYS A 180 21.00 28.11 36.12
C LYS A 180 20.90 27.32 37.44
N LEU A 181 22.03 27.17 38.13
CA LEU A 181 22.02 27.26 39.58
C LEU A 181 23.04 28.30 40.02
N SER A 182 22.62 29.56 39.91
CA SER A 182 23.22 30.68 40.61
C SER A 182 22.14 31.31 41.47
N GLY A 183 22.42 31.37 42.79
CA GLY A 183 21.67 32.06 43.85
C GLY A 183 20.73 31.14 44.64
N GLY A 184 20.82 30.93 45.95
CA GLY A 184 21.61 31.54 47.02
C GLY A 184 20.88 31.36 48.37
N GLY A 185 21.61 31.35 49.49
CA GLY A 185 21.10 31.35 50.89
C GLY A 185 21.12 29.96 51.54
N SER A 186 21.69 29.72 52.73
CA SER A 186 22.16 30.57 53.84
C SER A 186 23.34 29.92 54.55
#